data_AF-A0A0F3GZP0-F1
#
_entry.id   AF-A0A0F3GZP0-F1
#
_cell.length_a   1.000
_cell.length_b   1.000
_cell.length_c   1.000
_cell.angle_alpha   90.00
_cell.angle_beta   90.00
_cell.angle_gamma   90.00
#
_symmetry.space_group_name_H-M   'P 1'
#
loop_
_entity.id
_entity.type
_entity.pdbx_description
1 polymer ?
#
loop_
_entity_poly.entity_id
_entity_poly.type
_entity_poly.pdbx_seq_one_letter_code
_entity_poly.pdbx_strand_id
1 'polypeptide(L)'
;MDTWNGPADFLEAPVSPITGTIFENASSTKMVHISEFTADLLKHDRLEIDPSRNDHYRVTYHDSCNTSRGMGLLEEPRYIIKKVCNNFFEMPEHTIREKTFCCGSGSGLNASENMELRLMGGFPRANAVKYVQNKYGVDMLACICAIDRAALTTLMDYWVPGVRVIGVTELLANAIKMKGENDRQTDMRGDPLSGAEGGEAKEDSEDA
;
A
#
# COMPACT_ATOMS: atom_id res chain seq x y z
N MET A 1 3.23 -7.85 20.76
CA MET A 1 4.68 -7.63 20.59
C MET A 1 5.09 -6.84 21.82
N ASP A 2 5.75 -7.48 22.77
CA ASP A 2 6.25 -6.77 23.94
C ASP A 2 7.35 -5.80 23.49
N THR A 3 7.34 -4.59 24.03
CA THR A 3 8.46 -3.67 23.79
C THR A 3 9.72 -4.22 24.47
N TRP A 4 10.88 -3.62 24.21
CA TRP A 4 12.11 -3.96 24.94
C TRP A 4 11.92 -3.96 26.48
N ASN A 5 10.96 -3.18 26.98
CA ASN A 5 10.66 -3.03 28.41
C ASN A 5 9.43 -3.84 28.87
N GLY A 6 8.95 -4.79 28.06
CA GLY A 6 7.72 -5.54 28.34
C GLY A 6 6.47 -4.88 27.72
N PRO A 7 5.27 -5.34 28.12
CA PRO A 7 4.02 -4.77 27.63
C PRO A 7 3.86 -3.32 28.10
N ALA A 8 3.25 -2.48 27.26
CA ALA A 8 3.04 -1.06 27.53
C ALA A 8 1.82 -0.83 28.44
N ASP A 9 1.82 -1.45 29.62
CA ASP A 9 0.69 -1.45 30.56
C ASP A 9 0.45 -0.08 31.23
N PHE A 10 1.42 0.82 31.15
CA PHE A 10 1.35 2.19 31.65
C PHE A 10 0.64 3.16 30.70
N LEU A 11 0.18 2.70 29.54
CA LEU A 11 -0.49 3.48 28.51
C LEU A 11 -1.88 2.92 28.20
N GLU A 12 -2.81 3.80 27.89
CA GLU A 12 -4.17 3.45 27.48
C GLU A 12 -4.20 3.05 25.99
N ALA A 13 -5.23 2.29 25.60
CA ALA A 13 -5.46 1.99 24.19
C ALA A 13 -5.67 3.30 23.40
N PRO A 14 -4.97 3.51 22.27
CA PRO A 14 -5.12 4.74 21.51
C PRO A 14 -6.56 4.95 21.01
N VAL A 15 -7.03 6.18 21.09
CA VAL A 15 -8.34 6.61 20.60
C VAL A 15 -8.15 7.68 19.53
N SER A 16 -8.89 7.55 18.42
CA SER A 16 -8.89 8.55 17.35
C SER A 16 -9.39 9.89 17.87
N PRO A 17 -8.61 10.98 17.76
CA PRO A 17 -9.06 12.31 18.20
C PRO A 17 -10.14 12.90 17.29
N ILE A 18 -10.39 12.30 16.12
CA ILE A 18 -11.34 12.80 15.11
C ILE A 18 -12.68 12.05 15.16
N THR A 19 -12.64 10.74 15.44
CA THR A 19 -13.83 9.86 15.37
C THR A 19 -14.22 9.27 16.72
N GLY A 20 -13.31 9.27 17.71
CA GLY A 20 -13.52 8.57 18.98
C GLY A 20 -13.34 7.05 18.90
N THR A 21 -12.95 6.50 17.74
CA THR A 21 -12.69 5.06 17.58
C THR A 21 -11.52 4.60 18.44
N ILE A 22 -11.70 3.49 19.16
CA ILE A 22 -10.63 2.82 19.90
C ILE A 22 -9.88 1.88 18.94
N PHE A 23 -8.56 1.99 18.89
CA PHE A 23 -7.71 1.18 18.01
C PHE A 23 -7.32 -0.15 18.66
N GLU A 24 -8.12 -1.19 18.42
CA GLU A 24 -7.95 -2.52 19.03
C GLU A 24 -6.65 -3.22 18.62
N ASN A 25 -6.19 -3.07 17.36
CA ASN A 25 -4.93 -3.68 16.91
C ASN A 25 -3.71 -3.05 17.61
N ALA A 26 -3.84 -1.78 18.01
CA ALA A 26 -2.84 -1.06 18.80
C ALA A 26 -2.95 -1.33 20.31
N SER A 27 -3.86 -2.20 20.78
CA SER A 27 -4.07 -2.44 22.21
C SER A 27 -2.83 -2.98 22.94
N SER A 28 -1.98 -3.76 22.28
CA SER A 28 -0.75 -4.31 22.88
C SER A 28 0.42 -3.32 22.83
N THR A 29 0.67 -2.69 21.69
CA THR A 29 1.85 -1.83 21.47
C THR A 29 1.61 -0.35 21.76
N LYS A 30 0.34 0.06 21.80
CA LYS A 30 -0.12 1.46 21.92
C LYS A 30 0.35 2.36 20.78
N MET A 31 0.79 1.75 19.67
CA MET A 31 1.21 2.45 18.46
C MET A 31 0.21 2.17 17.35
N VAL A 32 -0.37 3.24 16.81
CA VAL A 32 -1.32 3.16 15.70
C VAL A 32 -0.55 3.20 14.39
N HIS A 33 -0.78 2.20 13.53
CA HIS A 33 -0.26 2.25 12.17
C HIS A 33 -1.08 3.24 11.33
N ILE A 34 -0.44 3.99 10.43
CA ILE A 34 -1.14 5.00 9.62
C ILE A 34 -2.29 4.42 8.79
N SER A 35 -2.20 3.15 8.37
CA SER A 35 -3.30 2.46 7.68
C SER A 35 -4.50 2.18 8.59
N GLU A 36 -4.31 1.97 9.88
CA GLU A 36 -5.42 1.81 10.82
C GLU A 36 -6.16 3.15 11.00
N PHE A 37 -5.39 4.22 11.21
CA PHE A 37 -5.92 5.57 11.36
C PHE A 37 -6.63 6.05 10.09
N THR A 38 -6.04 5.87 8.91
CA THR A 38 -6.67 6.31 7.65
C THR A 38 -7.87 5.45 7.28
N ALA A 39 -7.88 4.14 7.57
CA ALA A 39 -9.06 3.32 7.43
C ALA A 39 -10.20 3.80 8.34
N ASP A 40 -9.92 4.20 9.58
CA ASP A 40 -10.90 4.80 10.49
C ASP A 40 -11.52 6.09 9.92
N LEU A 41 -10.69 7.00 9.39
CA LEU A 41 -11.20 8.23 8.76
C LEU A 41 -12.10 7.94 7.55
N LEU A 42 -11.74 6.94 6.73
CA LEU A 42 -12.55 6.51 5.59
C LEU A 42 -13.84 5.77 6.00
N LYS A 43 -13.89 5.14 7.18
CA LYS A 43 -15.12 4.51 7.72
C LYS A 43 -16.11 5.56 8.25
N HIS A 44 -15.61 6.73 8.63
CA HIS A 44 -16.40 7.83 9.20
C HIS A 44 -16.60 9.00 8.23
N ASP A 45 -16.37 8.77 6.93
CA ASP A 45 -16.53 9.77 5.87
C ASP A 45 -15.80 11.09 6.18
N ARG A 46 -14.62 11.00 6.82
CA ARG A 46 -13.79 12.16 7.17
C ARG A 46 -12.86 12.59 6.04
N LEU A 47 -12.78 11.80 4.97
CA LEU A 47 -12.00 12.09 3.76
C LEU A 47 -12.92 12.01 2.55
N GLU A 48 -12.90 13.07 1.73
CA GLU A 48 -13.51 13.06 0.41
C GLU A 48 -12.55 12.37 -0.57
N ILE A 49 -13.06 11.39 -1.33
CA ILE A 49 -12.25 10.52 -2.18
C ILE A 49 -12.84 10.40 -3.58
N ASP A 50 -11.95 10.23 -4.56
CA ASP A 50 -12.22 9.92 -5.95
C ASP A 50 -11.49 8.64 -6.35
N PRO A 51 -12.14 7.47 -6.29
CA PRO A 51 -11.49 6.23 -6.67
C PRO A 51 -11.14 6.19 -8.17
N SER A 52 -11.77 7.01 -9.02
CA SER A 52 -11.49 7.04 -10.46
C SER A 52 -10.07 7.52 -10.78
N ARG A 53 -9.44 8.25 -9.85
CA ARG A 53 -8.04 8.67 -9.94
C ARG A 53 -7.03 7.52 -9.88
N ASN A 54 -7.49 6.28 -9.69
CA ASN A 54 -6.69 5.06 -9.77
C ASN A 54 -7.22 4.06 -10.81
N ASP A 55 -8.12 4.45 -11.72
CA ASP A 55 -8.74 3.52 -12.68
C ASP A 55 -7.76 2.99 -13.74
N HIS A 56 -6.67 3.71 -13.98
CA HIS A 56 -5.57 3.27 -14.84
C HIS A 56 -4.72 2.17 -14.21
N TYR A 57 -4.93 1.84 -12.93
CA TYR A 57 -4.23 0.77 -12.24
C TYR A 57 -5.10 -0.47 -12.05
N ARG A 58 -4.45 -1.63 -12.04
CA ARG A 58 -5.03 -2.93 -11.68
C ARG A 58 -4.23 -3.48 -10.52
N VAL A 59 -4.76 -3.30 -9.32
CA VAL A 59 -4.02 -3.40 -8.07
C VAL A 59 -4.22 -4.77 -7.41
N THR A 60 -3.14 -5.36 -6.90
CA THR A 60 -3.17 -6.40 -5.86
C THR A 60 -2.42 -5.94 -4.61
N TYR A 61 -2.45 -6.70 -3.51
CA TYR A 61 -1.89 -6.26 -2.23
C TYR A 61 -0.94 -7.28 -1.59
N HIS A 62 0.22 -6.80 -1.14
CA HIS A 62 1.16 -7.56 -0.34
C HIS A 62 0.92 -7.32 1.17
N ASP A 63 0.49 -8.37 1.87
CA ASP A 63 0.49 -8.38 3.33
C ASP A 63 1.92 -8.40 3.89
N SER A 64 2.40 -7.24 4.35
CA SER A 64 3.70 -7.11 5.02
C SER A 64 3.76 -7.94 6.29
N CYS A 65 4.86 -8.67 6.50
CA CYS A 65 4.95 -9.65 7.60
C CYS A 65 4.78 -9.04 9.00
N ASN A 66 5.40 -7.87 9.26
CA ASN A 66 5.34 -7.23 10.58
C ASN A 66 3.94 -6.71 10.91
N THR A 67 3.25 -6.09 9.95
CA THR A 67 1.92 -5.55 10.18
C THR A 67 0.86 -6.66 10.16
N SER A 68 1.00 -7.65 9.28
CA SER A 68 0.06 -8.78 9.22
C SER A 68 0.22 -9.71 10.41
N ARG A 69 1.40 -10.30 10.63
CA ARG A 69 1.61 -11.30 11.71
C ARG A 69 1.94 -10.67 13.05
N GLY A 70 2.61 -9.52 13.05
CA GLY A 70 3.04 -8.85 14.28
C GLY A 70 1.99 -7.90 14.87
N MET A 71 1.07 -7.38 14.05
CA MET A 71 0.06 -6.39 14.48
C MET A 71 -1.38 -6.77 14.15
N GLY A 72 -1.63 -7.83 13.38
CA GLY A 72 -3.00 -8.21 13.00
C GLY A 72 -3.67 -7.27 11.98
N LEU A 73 -2.90 -6.41 11.31
CA LEU A 73 -3.42 -5.48 10.28
C LEU A 73 -3.70 -6.24 8.98
N LEU A 74 -4.88 -6.85 8.91
CA LEU A 74 -5.31 -7.67 7.78
C LEU A 74 -6.33 -6.93 6.91
N GLU A 75 -7.31 -6.26 7.51
CA GLU A 75 -8.46 -5.73 6.77
C GLU A 75 -8.37 -4.22 6.52
N GLU A 76 -7.68 -3.47 7.36
CA GLU A 76 -7.54 -2.01 7.24
C GLU A 76 -6.85 -1.59 5.93
N PRO A 77 -5.72 -2.20 5.52
CA PRO A 77 -5.10 -1.89 4.23
C PRO A 77 -6.02 -2.22 3.06
N ARG A 78 -6.74 -3.36 3.14
CA ARG A 78 -7.70 -3.78 2.12
C ARG A 78 -8.89 -2.83 2.02
N TYR A 79 -9.39 -2.36 3.16
CA TYR A 79 -10.48 -1.39 3.22
C TYR A 79 -10.08 -0.09 2.53
N ILE A 80 -8.88 0.43 2.80
CA ILE A 80 -8.35 1.61 2.11
C ILE A 80 -8.32 1.37 0.60
N ILE A 81 -7.65 0.29 0.14
CA ILE A 81 -7.49 0.02 -1.29
C ILE A 81 -8.86 -0.08 -1.99
N LYS A 82 -9.80 -0.84 -1.43
CA LYS A 82 -11.15 -1.01 -1.99
C LYS A 82 -11.97 0.30 -2.02
N LYS A 83 -11.65 1.26 -1.16
CA LYS A 83 -12.29 2.57 -1.15
C LYS A 83 -11.70 3.54 -2.16
N VAL A 84 -10.42 3.39 -2.50
CA VAL A 84 -9.68 4.35 -3.34
C VAL A 84 -9.33 3.82 -4.73
N CYS A 85 -9.62 2.55 -5.02
CA CYS A 85 -9.32 1.93 -6.32
C CYS A 85 -10.45 0.97 -6.70
N ASN A 86 -11.03 1.19 -7.89
CA ASN A 86 -12.11 0.34 -8.41
C ASN A 86 -11.61 -1.03 -8.87
N ASN A 87 -10.33 -1.14 -9.23
CA ASN A 87 -9.73 -2.29 -9.88
C ASN A 87 -8.80 -3.06 -8.92
N PHE A 88 -9.36 -3.59 -7.83
CA PHE A 88 -8.60 -4.39 -6.85
C PHE A 88 -8.84 -5.89 -7.02
N PHE A 89 -7.76 -6.66 -7.13
CA PHE A 89 -7.77 -8.11 -7.31
C PHE A 89 -6.90 -8.80 -6.25
N GLU A 90 -7.55 -9.55 -5.36
CA GLU A 90 -6.85 -10.28 -4.30
C GLU A 90 -6.10 -11.51 -4.84
N MET A 91 -4.97 -11.82 -4.22
CA MET A 91 -4.22 -13.07 -4.46
C MET A 91 -4.91 -14.30 -3.85
N PRO A 92 -4.50 -15.54 -4.21
CA PRO A 92 -5.07 -16.75 -3.63
C PRO A 92 -5.00 -16.76 -2.10
N GLU A 93 -6.06 -17.23 -1.45
CA GLU A 93 -6.25 -17.14 0.01
C GLU A 93 -5.10 -17.75 0.82
N HIS A 94 -4.45 -18.80 0.31
CA HIS A 94 -3.32 -19.46 0.95
C HIS A 94 -1.99 -18.69 0.84
N THR A 95 -2.00 -17.48 0.29
CA THR A 95 -0.81 -16.64 0.03
C THR A 95 -0.92 -15.24 0.63
N ILE A 96 -1.98 -14.97 1.39
CA ILE A 96 -2.32 -13.65 1.94
C ILE A 96 -2.62 -13.74 3.44
N ARG A 97 -2.79 -12.60 4.09
CA ARG A 97 -3.03 -12.45 5.53
C ARG A 97 -1.96 -13.21 6.34
N GLU A 98 -2.35 -13.98 7.35
CA GLU A 98 -1.42 -14.77 8.17
C GLU A 98 -0.57 -15.75 7.34
N LYS A 99 -1.10 -16.23 6.21
CA LYS A 99 -0.43 -17.13 5.27
C LYS A 99 0.42 -16.39 4.23
N THR A 100 0.66 -15.08 4.42
CA THR A 100 1.46 -14.26 3.51
C THR A 100 2.87 -14.81 3.30
N PHE A 101 3.35 -14.76 2.06
CA PHE A 101 4.76 -14.97 1.74
C PHE A 101 5.58 -13.72 2.00
N CYS A 102 6.81 -13.91 2.48
CA CYS A 102 7.79 -12.86 2.75
C CYS A 102 8.20 -12.11 1.47
N CYS A 103 8.60 -10.84 1.60
CA CYS A 103 9.22 -10.06 0.53
C CYS A 103 10.67 -10.47 0.21
N GLY A 104 11.31 -11.25 1.10
CA GLY A 104 12.69 -11.73 0.97
C GLY A 104 13.77 -10.80 1.54
N SER A 105 13.40 -9.61 2.06
CA SER A 105 14.36 -8.55 2.43
C SER A 105 14.36 -8.11 3.90
N GLY A 106 13.50 -8.68 4.75
CA GLY A 106 13.47 -8.37 6.18
C GLY A 106 14.74 -8.79 6.94
N SER A 107 14.84 -8.41 8.22
CA SER A 107 15.88 -8.90 9.15
C SER A 107 17.34 -8.72 8.68
N GLY A 108 17.64 -7.63 7.98
CA GLY A 108 18.99 -7.33 7.48
C GLY A 108 19.31 -7.94 6.10
N LEU A 109 18.38 -8.68 5.49
CA LEU A 109 18.59 -9.31 4.19
C LEU A 109 18.48 -8.34 3.01
N ASN A 110 18.03 -7.09 3.21
CA ASN A 110 17.86 -6.13 2.11
C ASN A 110 19.18 -5.60 1.51
N ALA A 111 20.32 -5.94 2.09
CA ALA A 111 21.62 -5.52 1.58
C ALA A 111 21.91 -6.12 0.18
N SER A 112 22.72 -5.46 -0.62
CA SER A 112 22.94 -5.83 -2.03
C SER A 112 23.71 -7.15 -2.16
N GLU A 113 24.57 -7.48 -1.21
CA GLU A 113 25.29 -8.75 -1.14
C GLU A 113 24.36 -9.97 -1.02
N ASN A 114 23.13 -9.78 -0.56
CA ASN A 114 22.15 -10.84 -0.38
C ASN A 114 21.18 -10.97 -1.56
N MET A 115 21.46 -10.35 -2.72
CA MET A 115 20.52 -10.28 -3.85
C MET A 115 19.98 -11.66 -4.28
N GLU A 116 20.86 -12.65 -4.43
CA GLU A 116 20.45 -14.00 -4.83
C GLU A 116 19.47 -14.62 -3.81
N LEU A 117 19.78 -14.53 -2.52
CA LEU A 117 18.92 -15.03 -1.44
C LEU A 117 17.59 -14.29 -1.40
N ARG A 118 17.58 -12.96 -1.62
CA ARG A 118 16.35 -12.16 -1.67
C ARG A 118 15.44 -12.60 -2.82
N LEU A 119 16.00 -12.78 -4.02
CA LEU A 119 15.24 -13.18 -5.20
C LEU A 119 14.66 -14.59 -5.05
N MET A 120 15.43 -15.52 -4.48
CA MET A 120 14.98 -16.88 -4.19
C MET A 120 13.92 -16.91 -3.09
N GLY A 121 14.14 -16.18 -1.99
CA GLY A 121 13.19 -16.11 -0.88
C GLY A 121 11.88 -15.41 -1.22
N GLY A 122 11.92 -14.43 -2.14
CA GLY A 122 10.74 -13.73 -2.64
C GLY A 122 9.99 -14.50 -3.73
N PHE A 123 10.54 -15.58 -4.29
CA PHE A 123 9.93 -16.30 -5.41
C PHE A 123 8.49 -16.77 -5.14
N PRO A 124 8.12 -17.33 -3.96
CA PRO A 124 6.72 -17.68 -3.68
C PRO A 124 5.76 -16.48 -3.74
N ARG A 125 6.20 -15.29 -3.28
CA ARG A 125 5.44 -14.05 -3.40
C ARG A 125 5.29 -13.65 -4.87
N ALA A 126 6.38 -13.66 -5.63
CA ALA A 126 6.35 -13.36 -7.05
C ALA A 126 5.40 -14.29 -7.82
N ASN A 127 5.38 -15.58 -7.51
CA ASN A 127 4.48 -16.54 -8.15
C ASN A 127 3.00 -16.25 -7.85
N ALA A 128 2.67 -15.85 -6.61
CA ALA A 128 1.32 -15.42 -6.26
C ALA A 128 0.88 -14.16 -7.03
N VAL A 129 1.79 -13.20 -7.22
CA VAL A 129 1.54 -12.00 -8.03
C VAL A 129 1.40 -12.37 -9.51
N LYS A 130 2.27 -13.26 -10.03
CA LYS A 130 2.20 -13.74 -11.42
C LYS A 130 0.85 -14.39 -11.73
N TYR A 131 0.29 -15.15 -10.79
CA TYR A 131 -1.04 -15.73 -10.92
C TYR A 131 -2.12 -14.67 -11.18
N VAL A 132 -2.15 -13.59 -10.39
CA VAL A 132 -3.14 -12.52 -10.56
C VAL A 132 -2.82 -11.58 -11.73
N GLN A 133 -1.54 -11.41 -12.09
CA GLN A 133 -1.15 -10.75 -13.34
C GLN A 133 -1.72 -11.52 -14.54
N ASN A 134 -1.53 -12.83 -14.61
CA ASN A 134 -2.02 -13.63 -15.73
C ASN A 134 -3.56 -13.70 -15.77
N LYS A 135 -4.21 -13.79 -14.61
CA LYS A 135 -5.67 -13.99 -14.52
C LYS A 135 -6.46 -12.69 -14.69
N TYR A 136 -5.96 -11.60 -14.13
CA TYR A 136 -6.68 -10.34 -14.05
C TYR A 136 -5.87 -9.17 -14.65
N GLY A 137 -4.70 -9.38 -15.24
CA GLY A 137 -3.90 -8.28 -15.78
C GLY A 137 -3.43 -7.28 -14.71
N VAL A 138 -3.24 -7.72 -13.46
CA VAL A 138 -2.68 -6.88 -12.40
C VAL A 138 -1.33 -6.30 -12.85
N ASP A 139 -1.16 -4.99 -12.68
CA ASP A 139 0.03 -4.22 -13.02
C ASP A 139 0.64 -3.48 -11.82
N MET A 140 -0.04 -3.50 -10.67
CA MET A 140 0.39 -2.83 -9.46
C MET A 140 0.33 -3.75 -8.24
N LEU A 141 1.45 -3.87 -7.52
CA LEU A 141 1.54 -4.52 -6.21
C LEU A 141 1.59 -3.47 -5.11
N ALA A 142 0.46 -3.28 -4.40
CA ALA A 142 0.36 -2.34 -3.29
C ALA A 142 1.03 -2.88 -2.01
N CYS A 143 1.74 -2.00 -1.30
CA CYS A 143 2.47 -2.30 -0.07
C CYS A 143 2.20 -1.23 1.01
N ILE A 144 2.26 -1.63 2.29
CA ILE A 144 2.23 -0.69 3.42
C ILE A 144 3.59 -0.52 4.10
N CYS A 145 4.51 -1.46 3.90
CA CYS A 145 5.87 -1.36 4.41
C CYS A 145 6.81 -0.71 3.40
N ALA A 146 7.64 0.23 3.86
CA ALA A 146 8.64 0.88 3.03
C ALA A 146 9.74 -0.08 2.54
N ILE A 147 10.12 -1.08 3.37
CA ILE A 147 11.08 -2.11 2.98
C ILE A 147 10.50 -2.96 1.85
N ASP A 148 9.24 -3.36 1.95
CA ASP A 148 8.57 -4.14 0.90
C ASP A 148 8.53 -3.35 -0.40
N ARG A 149 8.20 -2.05 -0.35
CA ARG A 149 8.20 -1.19 -1.54
C ARG A 149 9.58 -1.16 -2.21
N ALA A 150 10.65 -1.00 -1.43
CA ALA A 150 12.02 -0.98 -1.97
C ALA A 150 12.45 -2.35 -2.51
N ALA A 151 12.15 -3.42 -1.78
CA ALA A 151 12.61 -4.77 -2.08
C ALA A 151 11.84 -5.43 -3.23
N LEU A 152 10.52 -5.30 -3.21
CA LEU A 152 9.64 -5.96 -4.18
C LEU A 152 9.78 -5.36 -5.57
N THR A 153 10.25 -4.12 -5.71
CA THR A 153 10.46 -3.48 -7.03
C THR A 153 11.40 -4.36 -7.88
N THR A 154 12.62 -4.61 -7.39
CA THR A 154 13.58 -5.49 -8.09
C THR A 154 13.06 -6.93 -8.24
N LEU A 155 12.31 -7.43 -7.26
CA LEU A 155 11.74 -8.78 -7.32
C LEU A 155 10.70 -8.90 -8.45
N MET A 156 9.83 -7.90 -8.61
CA MET A 156 8.82 -7.87 -9.68
C MET A 156 9.48 -7.68 -11.03
N ASP A 157 10.46 -6.77 -11.16
CA ASP A 157 11.21 -6.58 -12.41
C ASP A 157 11.83 -7.88 -12.92
N TYR A 158 12.33 -8.71 -11.99
CA TYR A 158 12.95 -9.99 -12.33
C TYR A 158 11.93 -11.11 -12.63
N TRP A 159 10.98 -11.37 -11.72
CA TRP A 159 10.10 -12.54 -11.81
C TRP A 159 8.76 -12.29 -12.50
N VAL A 160 8.26 -11.05 -12.45
CA VAL A 160 6.91 -10.67 -12.89
C VAL A 160 6.98 -9.33 -13.66
N PRO A 161 7.76 -9.25 -14.74
CA PRO A 161 7.94 -8.01 -15.47
C PRO A 161 6.58 -7.44 -15.91
N GLY A 162 6.45 -6.12 -15.84
CA GLY A 162 5.21 -5.39 -16.08
C GLY A 162 4.35 -5.13 -14.83
N VAL A 163 4.69 -5.70 -13.67
CA VAL A 163 4.08 -5.31 -12.39
C VAL A 163 4.99 -4.31 -11.67
N ARG A 164 4.51 -3.08 -11.47
CA ARG A 164 5.16 -2.06 -10.64
C ARG A 164 4.71 -2.18 -9.18
N VAL A 165 5.47 -1.59 -8.27
CA VAL A 165 5.15 -1.59 -6.83
C VAL A 165 4.66 -0.21 -6.41
N ILE A 166 3.58 -0.14 -5.61
CA ILE A 166 2.93 1.10 -5.16
C ILE A 166 2.64 1.10 -3.66
N GLY A 167 2.59 2.28 -3.03
CA GLY A 167 2.17 2.39 -1.63
C GLY A 167 0.64 2.41 -1.48
N VAL A 168 0.09 1.80 -0.43
CA VAL A 168 -1.35 2.00 -0.09
C VAL A 168 -1.65 3.46 0.23
N THR A 169 -0.76 4.14 0.97
CA THR A 169 -0.88 5.58 1.24
C THR A 169 -0.76 6.42 -0.04
N GLU A 170 -0.05 5.91 -1.05
CA GLU A 170 0.11 6.57 -2.34
C GLU A 170 -1.18 6.47 -3.17
N LEU A 171 -1.82 5.29 -3.22
CA LEU A 171 -3.15 5.12 -3.81
C LEU A 171 -4.19 6.02 -3.14
N LEU A 172 -4.14 6.13 -1.81
CA LEU A 172 -4.98 7.06 -1.06
C LEU A 172 -4.70 8.52 -1.44
N ALA A 173 -3.43 8.91 -1.55
CA ALA A 173 -3.04 10.27 -1.94
C ALA A 173 -3.45 10.64 -3.37
N ASN A 174 -3.52 9.66 -4.29
CA ASN A 174 -4.13 9.86 -5.60
C ASN A 174 -5.63 10.19 -5.46
N ALA A 175 -6.36 9.42 -4.65
CA ALA A 175 -7.81 9.51 -4.57
C ALA A 175 -8.33 10.68 -3.72
N ILE A 176 -7.60 11.14 -2.70
CA ILE A 176 -8.11 12.22 -1.83
C ILE A 176 -8.40 13.49 -2.63
N LYS A 177 -9.59 14.08 -2.42
CA LYS A 177 -9.93 15.44 -2.86
C LYS A 177 -9.66 16.41 -1.72
N MET A 178 -8.72 17.33 -1.92
CA MET A 178 -8.44 18.37 -0.93
C MET A 178 -9.25 19.64 -1.19
N LYS A 179 -9.68 20.31 -0.12
CA LYS A 179 -10.40 21.59 -0.24
C LYS A 179 -9.49 22.64 -0.90
N GLY A 180 -9.93 23.15 -2.05
CA GLY A 180 -9.17 24.13 -2.83
C GLY A 180 -8.03 23.52 -3.66
N GLU A 181 -8.06 22.21 -3.91
CA GLU A 181 -7.13 21.60 -4.87
C GLU A 181 -7.37 22.12 -6.29
N ASN A 182 -6.30 22.23 -7.06
CA ASN A 182 -6.38 22.46 -8.50
C ASN A 182 -6.85 21.19 -9.21
N ASP A 183 -7.33 21.35 -10.44
CA ASP A 183 -7.68 20.20 -11.27
C ASP A 183 -6.42 19.38 -11.60
N ARG A 184 -6.29 18.22 -10.95
CA ARG A 184 -5.12 17.35 -11.10
C ARG A 184 -5.24 16.57 -12.40
N GLN A 185 -4.22 16.67 -13.24
CA GLN A 185 -4.13 15.90 -14.49
C GLN A 185 -3.32 14.61 -14.33
N THR A 186 -2.46 14.55 -13.31
CA THR A 186 -1.58 13.42 -13.06
C THR A 186 -1.69 12.90 -11.62
N ASP A 187 -1.33 11.64 -11.46
CA ASP A 187 -1.22 11.00 -10.17
C ASP A 187 0.08 11.37 -9.43
N MET A 188 0.32 10.80 -8.24
CA MET A 188 1.53 11.08 -7.46
C MET A 188 2.85 10.62 -8.11
N ARG A 189 2.78 9.84 -9.21
CA ARG A 189 3.94 9.42 -10.02
C ARG A 189 4.12 10.24 -11.28
N GLY A 190 3.20 11.16 -11.57
CA GLY A 190 3.18 11.91 -12.83
C GLY A 190 2.53 11.13 -13.97
N ASP A 191 1.93 9.97 -13.72
CA ASP A 191 1.18 9.23 -14.74
C ASP A 191 -0.18 9.94 -14.96
N PRO A 192 -0.69 10.08 -16.20
CA PRO A 192 -1.97 10.72 -16.47
C PRO A 192 -3.14 10.02 -15.76
N LEU A 193 -4.05 10.80 -15.17
CA LEU A 193 -5.27 10.26 -14.58
C LEU A 193 -6.25 9.81 -15.68
N SER A 194 -7.10 8.85 -15.34
CA SER A 194 -8.14 8.38 -16.26
C SER A 194 -9.10 9.53 -16.60
N GLY A 195 -9.16 9.89 -17.89
CA GLY A 195 -9.97 11.02 -18.37
C GLY A 195 -9.24 12.37 -18.46
N ALA A 196 -7.95 12.44 -18.12
CA ALA A 196 -7.11 13.59 -18.45
C ALA A 196 -6.83 13.59 -19.97
N GLU A 197 -7.70 14.25 -20.74
CA GLU A 197 -7.41 14.54 -22.15
C GLU A 197 -6.18 15.46 -22.25
N GLY A 198 -5.36 15.24 -23.28
CA GLY A 198 -4.06 15.90 -23.47
C GLY A 198 -4.11 17.42 -23.41
N GLY A 199 -3.84 17.96 -22.22
CA GLY A 199 -3.38 19.33 -22.06
C GLY A 199 -1.94 19.39 -22.55
N GLU A 200 -1.75 19.88 -23.77
CA GLU A 200 -0.46 20.43 -24.19
C GLU A 200 0.09 21.27 -23.04
N ALA A 201 1.27 20.91 -22.57
CA ALA A 201 2.04 21.77 -21.69
C ALA A 201 2.09 23.14 -22.39
N LYS A 202 1.47 24.15 -21.78
CA LYS A 202 1.74 25.53 -22.18
C LYS A 202 3.23 25.73 -21.94
N GLU A 203 4.02 25.65 -23.02
CA GLU A 203 5.31 26.32 -23.08
C GLU A 203 5.00 27.77 -22.77
N ASP A 204 5.39 28.21 -21.57
CA ASP A 204 5.51 29.62 -21.25
C ASP A 204 6.54 30.17 -22.24
N SER A 205 6.05 30.79 -23.31
CA SER A 205 6.86 31.59 -24.20
C SER A 205 7.46 32.73 -23.37
N GLU A 206 8.75 32.63 -23.08
CA GLU A 206 9.57 33.76 -22.63
C GLU A 206 9.51 34.83 -23.72
N ASP A 207 8.73 35.88 -23.48
CA ASP A 207 8.76 37.14 -24.23
C ASP A 207 8.63 38.29 -23.22
N ALA A 208 9.79 38.85 -22.82
CA ALA A 208 10.09 40.28 -22.65
C ALA A 208 11.44 40.50 -21.93
#